data_AF-A0AAJ7WEU9-F1
#
_entry.id   AF-A0AAJ7WEU9-F1
#
_cell.length_a   1.000
_cell.length_b   1.000
_cell.length_c   1.000
_cell.angle_alpha   90.00
_cell.angle_beta   90.00
_cell.angle_gamma   90.00
#
_symmetry.space_group_name_H-M   'P 1'
#
loop_
_entity.id
_entity.type
_entity.pdbx_description
1 polymer ?
#
loop_
_entity_poly.entity_id
_entity_poly.type
_entity_poly.pdbx_seq_one_letter_code
_entity_poly.pdbx_strand_id
1 'polypeptide(L)'
;MLQIYGWVGSRAEIVMVNSSWTEEHINSIWKCPMRTHKIFPPCDVKQLTLLPLLSDEEKCNSIRIVSIAQFRPEKNHPLMLRAMYELRSIIKEDVWDRGPMISAGRVVKSTVRPSTV
;
A
#
# COMPACT_ATOMS: atom_id res chain seq x y z
N MET A 1 -2.61 20.04 -23.17
CA MET A 1 -2.70 19.83 -21.70
C MET A 1 -1.40 19.25 -21.13
N LEU A 2 -0.92 18.09 -21.61
CA LEU A 2 0.36 17.48 -21.17
C LEU A 2 1.62 18.33 -21.42
N GLN A 3 1.67 19.10 -22.52
CA GLN A 3 2.84 19.94 -22.85
C GLN A 3 3.04 21.10 -21.87
N ILE A 4 1.96 21.79 -21.46
CA ILE A 4 2.02 22.88 -20.47
C ILE A 4 2.40 22.31 -19.10
N TYR A 5 1.80 21.18 -18.71
CA TYR A 5 2.15 20.48 -17.47
C TYR A 5 3.63 20.07 -17.44
N GLY A 6 4.15 19.51 -18.53
CA GLY A 6 5.56 19.16 -18.65
C GLY A 6 6.51 20.36 -18.59
N TRP A 7 6.17 21.45 -19.29
CA TRP A 7 6.96 22.67 -19.29
C TRP A 7 7.03 23.32 -17.90
N VAL A 8 5.89 23.47 -17.23
CA VAL A 8 5.83 24.02 -15.86
C VAL A 8 6.56 23.10 -14.88
N GLY A 9 6.31 21.80 -14.92
CA GLY A 9 6.97 20.83 -14.04
C GLY A 9 8.49 20.79 -14.21
N SER A 10 8.99 20.94 -15.45
CA SER A 10 10.43 20.98 -15.74
C SER A 10 11.18 22.16 -15.11
N ARG A 11 10.47 23.17 -14.58
CA ARG A 11 11.07 24.34 -13.90
C ARG A 11 11.36 24.11 -12.43
N ALA A 12 10.87 23.03 -11.83
CA ALA A 12 11.19 22.68 -10.45
C ALA A 12 12.69 22.41 -10.29
N GLU A 13 13.31 23.00 -9.27
CA GLU A 13 14.72 22.80 -8.96
C GLU A 13 14.98 21.40 -8.41
N ILE A 14 14.06 20.92 -7.57
CA ILE A 14 14.08 19.60 -6.94
C ILE A 14 12.69 18.98 -7.13
N VAL A 15 12.65 17.76 -7.66
CA VAL A 15 11.43 16.99 -7.84
C VAL A 15 11.51 15.74 -6.98
N MET A 16 10.49 15.50 -6.17
CA MET A 16 10.42 14.34 -5.27
C MET A 16 9.32 13.38 -5.73
N VAL A 17 9.65 12.11 -5.86
CA VAL A 17 8.75 11.04 -6.30
C VAL A 17 8.82 9.86 -5.35
N ASN A 18 7.73 9.10 -5.23
CA ASN A 18 7.58 8.05 -4.21
C ASN A 18 7.70 6.61 -4.75
N SER A 19 8.02 6.43 -6.02
CA SER A 19 8.17 5.11 -6.63
C SER A 19 8.96 5.18 -7.93
N SER A 20 9.48 4.04 -8.41
CA SER A 20 10.11 3.93 -9.74
C SER A 20 9.14 4.25 -10.86
N TRP A 21 7.88 3.81 -10.74
CA TRP A 21 6.86 4.12 -11.74
C TRP A 21 6.60 5.63 -11.83
N THR A 22 6.46 6.31 -10.68
CA THR A 22 6.25 7.77 -10.64
C THR A 22 7.45 8.52 -11.19
N GLU A 23 8.67 8.07 -10.88
CA GLU A 23 9.92 8.64 -11.40
C GLU A 23 10.00 8.58 -12.92
N GLU A 24 9.82 7.39 -13.50
CA GLU A 24 9.84 7.18 -14.94
C GLU A 24 8.73 7.98 -15.62
N HIS A 25 7.52 7.96 -15.05
CA HIS A 25 6.38 8.70 -15.58
C HIS A 25 6.66 10.21 -15.59
N ILE A 26 7.14 10.78 -14.49
CA ILE A 26 7.49 12.20 -14.42
C ILE A 26 8.63 12.53 -15.37
N ASN A 27 9.68 11.72 -15.45
CA ASN A 27 10.79 11.96 -16.37
C ASN A 27 10.37 11.90 -17.85
N SER A 28 9.39 11.05 -18.19
CA SER A 28 8.83 10.99 -19.56
C SER A 28 8.10 12.27 -19.97
N ILE A 29 7.51 12.99 -19.00
CA ILE A 29 6.73 14.22 -19.25
C ILE A 29 7.59 15.47 -19.06
N TRP A 30 8.31 15.57 -17.94
CA TRP A 30 9.03 16.78 -17.48
C TRP A 30 10.49 16.82 -17.97
N LYS A 31 11.03 15.68 -18.44
CA LYS A 31 12.38 15.56 -19.03
C LYS A 31 13.52 16.09 -18.14
N CYS A 32 13.43 15.84 -16.82
CA CYS A 32 14.38 16.38 -15.83
C CYS A 32 15.01 15.29 -14.92
N PRO A 33 15.61 14.21 -15.46
CA PRO A 33 16.06 13.07 -14.66
C PRO A 33 17.09 13.42 -13.58
N MET A 34 17.99 14.37 -13.85
CA MET A 34 19.03 14.79 -12.89
C MET A 34 18.46 15.55 -11.67
N ARG A 35 17.22 16.03 -11.74
CA ARG A 35 16.53 16.78 -10.68
C ARG A 35 15.41 15.99 -10.02
N THR A 36 15.16 14.78 -10.49
CA THR A 36 14.12 13.89 -9.97
C THR A 36 14.74 12.92 -8.97
N HIS A 37 14.26 12.97 -7.72
CA HIS A 37 14.78 12.18 -6.62
C HIS A 37 13.68 11.30 -6.03
N LYS A 38 13.93 10.00 -5.99
CA LYS A 38 13.04 9.03 -5.38
C LYS A 38 13.22 9.03 -3.87
N ILE A 39 12.16 9.42 -3.16
CA ILE A 39 12.11 9.44 -1.70
C ILE A 39 10.90 8.65 -1.22
N PHE A 40 11.09 7.87 -0.16
CA PHE A 40 10.00 7.16 0.49
C PHE A 40 9.61 7.90 1.77
N PRO A 41 8.32 8.10 2.03
CA PRO A 41 7.89 8.71 3.27
C PRO A 41 8.35 7.85 4.46
N PRO A 42 8.84 8.47 5.55
CA PRO A 42 9.22 7.71 6.74
C PRO A 42 7.98 7.00 7.32
N CYS A 43 8.17 5.76 7.76
CA CYS A 43 7.14 4.97 8.43
C CYS A 43 7.58 4.73 9.87
N ASP A 44 6.86 5.32 10.84
CA ASP A 44 7.11 5.02 12.25
C ASP A 44 6.51 3.65 12.60
N VAL A 45 7.38 2.72 12.93
CA VAL A 45 7.03 1.33 13.28
C VAL A 45 7.16 1.06 14.77
N LYS A 46 7.56 2.05 15.59
CA LYS A 46 7.85 1.83 17.03
C LYS A 46 6.68 1.17 17.75
N GLN A 47 5.47 1.65 17.54
CA GLN A 47 4.27 1.07 18.17
C GLN A 47 3.96 -0.33 17.66
N LEU A 48 4.24 -0.63 16.39
CA LEU A 48 4.01 -1.96 15.81
C LEU A 48 4.99 -2.99 16.39
N THR A 49 6.23 -2.59 16.63
CA THR A 49 7.26 -3.46 17.24
C THR A 49 6.96 -3.79 18.70
N LEU A 50 6.16 -2.97 19.39
CA LEU A 50 5.73 -3.23 20.77
C LEU A 50 4.57 -4.24 20.86
N LEU A 51 3.92 -4.57 19.75
CA LEU A 51 2.82 -5.53 19.76
C LEU A 51 3.36 -6.94 20.10
N PRO A 52 2.66 -7.72 20.94
CA PRO A 52 3.08 -9.06 21.29
C PRO A 52 3.10 -9.96 20.04
N LEU A 53 4.22 -10.63 19.83
CA LEU A 53 4.34 -11.67 18.81
C LEU A 53 3.73 -12.95 19.38
N LEU A 54 2.57 -13.34 18.84
CA LEU A 54 1.89 -14.57 19.25
C LEU A 54 2.59 -15.80 18.67
N SER A 55 2.72 -16.87 19.46
CA SER A 55 3.16 -18.19 18.99
C SER A 55 2.12 -18.81 18.04
N ASP A 56 2.52 -19.81 17.27
CA ASP A 56 1.60 -20.49 16.36
C ASP A 56 0.55 -21.34 17.11
N GLU A 57 0.87 -21.77 18.34
CA GLU A 57 -0.08 -22.40 19.26
C GLU A 57 -1.16 -21.40 19.70
N GLU A 58 -0.77 -20.18 20.05
CA GLU A 58 -1.71 -19.10 20.41
C GLU A 58 -2.57 -18.67 19.22
N LYS A 59 -2.09 -18.86 17.99
CA LYS A 59 -2.87 -18.64 16.75
C LYS A 59 -3.73 -19.84 16.36
N CYS A 60 -3.71 -20.94 17.13
CA CYS A 60 -4.43 -22.18 16.86
C CYS A 60 -4.16 -22.74 15.43
N ASN A 61 -2.94 -22.55 14.91
CA ASN A 61 -2.59 -22.89 13.52
C ASN A 61 -3.56 -22.33 12.44
N SER A 62 -4.28 -21.24 12.76
CA SER A 62 -5.20 -20.58 11.82
C SER A 62 -4.44 -19.69 10.84
N ILE A 63 -4.81 -19.76 9.56
CA ILE A 63 -4.27 -18.87 8.53
C ILE A 63 -5.17 -17.64 8.49
N ARG A 64 -4.63 -16.42 8.51
CA ARG A 64 -5.41 -15.19 8.41
C ARG A 64 -4.92 -14.35 7.25
N ILE A 65 -5.85 -13.98 6.37
CA ILE A 65 -5.57 -13.12 5.22
C ILE A 65 -6.26 -11.79 5.50
N VAL A 66 -5.46 -10.75 5.77
CA VAL A 66 -5.98 -9.44 6.17
C VAL A 66 -5.72 -8.45 5.04
N SER A 67 -6.79 -7.78 4.59
CA SER A 67 -6.70 -6.72 3.59
C SER A 67 -7.21 -5.42 4.20
N ILE A 68 -6.30 -4.46 4.37
CA ILE A 68 -6.60 -3.16 4.98
C ILE A 68 -6.33 -2.08 3.93
N ALA A 69 -7.40 -1.48 3.42
CA ALA A 69 -7.29 -0.42 2.43
C ALA A 69 -8.52 0.50 2.45
N GLN A 70 -8.35 1.72 1.95
CA GLN A 70 -9.48 2.60 1.69
C GLN A 70 -10.28 2.10 0.47
N PHE A 71 -11.60 2.28 0.50
CA PHE A 71 -12.45 2.05 -0.66
C PHE A 71 -12.21 3.14 -1.70
N ARG A 72 -11.31 2.86 -2.65
CA ARG A 72 -11.02 3.72 -3.79
C ARG A 72 -10.87 2.88 -5.06
N PRO A 73 -11.26 3.40 -6.24
CA PRO A 73 -11.21 2.64 -7.49
C PRO A 73 -9.85 2.02 -7.80
N GLU A 74 -8.76 2.76 -7.53
CA GLU A 74 -7.39 2.31 -7.77
C GLU A 74 -6.97 1.10 -6.93
N LYS A 75 -7.66 0.83 -5.82
CA LYS A 75 -7.39 -0.34 -4.96
C LYS A 75 -8.01 -1.63 -5.50
N ASN A 76 -8.90 -1.53 -6.49
CA ASN A 76 -9.48 -2.65 -7.23
C ASN A 76 -9.90 -3.84 -6.34
N HIS A 77 -10.68 -3.56 -5.28
CA HIS A 77 -11.24 -4.56 -4.37
C HIS A 77 -11.97 -5.74 -5.08
N PRO A 78 -12.66 -5.55 -6.23
CA PRO A 78 -13.24 -6.68 -6.96
C PRO A 78 -12.21 -7.71 -7.43
N LEU A 79 -11.00 -7.29 -7.83
CA LEU A 79 -9.93 -8.22 -8.22
C LEU A 79 -9.50 -9.08 -7.03
N MET A 80 -9.42 -8.51 -5.83
CA MET A 80 -9.11 -9.25 -4.62
C MET A 80 -10.14 -10.34 -4.34
N LEU A 81 -11.45 -10.03 -4.48
CA LEU A 81 -12.51 -11.03 -4.30
C LEU A 81 -12.41 -12.17 -5.33
N ARG A 82 -12.12 -11.84 -6.59
CA ARG A 82 -11.90 -12.85 -7.64
C ARG A 82 -10.68 -13.71 -7.34
N ALA A 83 -9.58 -13.11 -6.90
CA ALA A 83 -8.38 -13.84 -6.50
C ALA A 83 -8.67 -14.79 -5.32
N MET A 84 -9.50 -14.38 -4.35
CA MET A 84 -9.93 -15.23 -3.24
C MET A 84 -10.84 -16.37 -3.70
N TYR A 85 -11.71 -16.13 -4.67
CA TYR A 85 -12.54 -17.16 -5.29
C TYR A 85 -11.69 -18.23 -6.00
N GLU A 86 -10.70 -17.79 -6.79
CA GLU A 86 -9.75 -18.72 -7.43
C GLU A 86 -8.86 -19.44 -6.41
N LEU A 87 -8.43 -18.75 -5.35
CA LEU A 87 -7.64 -19.37 -4.30
C LEU A 87 -8.39 -20.53 -3.63
N ARG A 88 -9.72 -20.40 -3.46
CA ARG A 88 -10.57 -21.46 -2.93
C ARG A 88 -10.60 -22.71 -3.81
N SER A 89 -10.41 -22.60 -5.12
CA SER A 89 -10.43 -23.75 -6.03
C SER A 89 -9.12 -24.54 -6.02
N ILE A 90 -8.02 -23.92 -5.59
CA ILE A 90 -6.66 -24.50 -5.60
C ILE A 90 -6.30 -25.11 -4.24
N ILE A 91 -6.82 -24.56 -3.14
CA ILE A 91 -6.48 -25.00 -1.78
C ILE A 91 -7.25 -26.28 -1.38
N LYS A 92 -6.55 -27.20 -0.71
CA LYS A 92 -7.15 -28.41 -0.13
C LYS A 92 -8.09 -28.09 1.04
N GLU A 93 -9.15 -28.87 1.20
CA GLU A 93 -10.18 -28.67 2.26
C GLU A 93 -9.57 -28.60 3.66
N ASP A 94 -8.58 -29.44 3.98
CA ASP A 94 -7.92 -29.48 5.30
C ASP A 94 -7.18 -28.18 5.68
N VAL A 95 -6.82 -27.38 4.68
CA VAL A 95 -6.20 -26.07 4.86
C VAL A 95 -7.25 -24.96 4.86
N TRP A 96 -8.31 -25.11 4.07
CA TRP A 96 -9.43 -24.18 4.05
C TRP A 96 -10.20 -24.18 5.38
N ASP A 97 -10.37 -25.36 6.00
CA ASP A 97 -11.07 -25.53 7.27
C ASP A 97 -10.33 -24.90 8.46
N ARG A 98 -9.03 -24.58 8.30
CA ARG A 98 -8.26 -23.78 9.27
C ARG A 98 -8.61 -22.30 9.24
N GLY A 99 -9.61 -21.93 8.42
CA GLY A 99 -10.35 -20.68 8.48
C GLY A 99 -9.51 -19.47 8.06
N PRO A 100 -9.20 -19.29 6.75
CA PRO A 100 -8.74 -18.01 6.24
C PRO A 100 -9.80 -16.93 6.54
N MET A 101 -9.67 -16.29 7.70
CA MET A 101 -10.54 -15.19 8.10
C MET A 101 -10.13 -13.96 7.29
N ILE A 102 -11.00 -13.57 6.36
CA ILE A 102 -10.81 -12.37 5.53
C ILE A 102 -11.40 -11.19 6.28
N SER A 103 -10.55 -10.31 6.80
CA SER A 103 -10.98 -9.04 7.39
C SER A 103 -10.70 -7.91 6.41
N ALA A 104 -11.76 -7.24 5.95
CA ALA A 104 -11.70 -6.04 5.12
C ALA A 104 -11.91 -4.81 6.02
N GLY A 105 -10.82 -4.12 6.36
CA GLY A 105 -10.85 -2.94 7.21
C GLY A 105 -10.82 -1.64 6.40
N ARG A 106 -11.74 -0.71 6.68
CA ARG A 106 -11.66 0.67 6.17
C ARG A 106 -10.75 1.50 7.07
N VAL A 107 -9.64 1.99 6.53
CA VAL A 107 -8.79 2.97 7.25
C VAL A 107 -9.37 4.37 7.10
N VAL A 108 -9.85 4.95 8.19
CA VAL A 108 -10.15 6.38 8.28
C VAL A 108 -8.86 7.09 8.72
N LYS A 109 -8.41 8.11 7.98
CA LYS A 109 -7.28 8.94 8.43
C LYS A 109 -7.66 9.57 9.76
N SER A 110 -7.02 9.19 10.87
CA SER A 110 -7.05 10.00 12.08
C SER A 110 -6.20 11.23 11.81
N THR A 111 -6.79 12.41 11.97
CA THR A 111 -6.04 13.66 11.93
C THR A 111 -5.15 13.69 13.17
N VAL A 112 -3.88 13.34 13.01
CA VAL A 112 -2.86 13.62 14.03
C VAL A 112 -2.80 15.14 14.15
N ARG A 113 -3.31 15.69 15.26
CA ARG A 113 -3.07 17.10 15.58
C ARG A 113 -1.55 17.26 15.75
N PRO A 114 -0.93 18.29 15.18
CA PRO A 114 0.48 18.53 15.43
C PRO A 114 0.66 18.68 16.94
N SER A 115 1.53 17.86 17.52
CA SER A 115 2.02 18.10 18.87
C SER A 115 2.70 19.46 18.87
N THR A 116 2.09 20.42 19.57
CA THR A 116 2.68 21.73 19.86
C THR A 116 4.06 21.51 20.45
N VAL A 117 5.06 22.14 19.84
CA VAL A 117 6.44 22.25 20.34
C VAL A 117 6.44 22.92 21.71
#